data_AF-A0A928C9R3-F1
#
_entry.id   AF-A0A928C9R3-F1
#
_cell.length_a   1.000
_cell.length_b   1.000
_cell.length_c   1.000
_cell.angle_alpha   90.00
_cell.angle_beta   90.00
_cell.angle_gamma   90.00
#
_symmetry.space_group_name_H-M   'P 1'
#
loop_
_entity.id
_entity.type
_entity.pdbx_description
1 polymer ?
#
loop_
_entity_poly.entity_id
_entity_poly.type
_entity_poly.pdbx_seq_one_letter_code
_entity_poly.pdbx_strand_id
1 'polypeptide(L)'
;MKKIYFIMALACMMMVSCGSKEGDGKTDGHEYVDLGLPSGLKWATCNVGAKSSEKYGDYFAWGETETKETYDDASCLNYGNSMPDFSGNVEYDAATAHWGETWRTPKAIEWKELLDECTWEWTTQKEVNGYKVTGPNGRNIFLPATGGRIGIGLYGDGDSAYYWSSTQSGGYDGDSYAYYLGFGANIKEMLLHFFCVGCSIRPVTDVVE
;
A
#
# COMPACT_ATOMS: atom_id res chain seq x y z
N MET A 1 -36.80 45.49 41.07
CA MET A 1 -36.29 44.11 40.86
C MET A 1 -36.41 43.80 39.37
N LYS A 2 -35.31 43.93 38.60
CA LYS A 2 -35.29 43.69 37.15
C LYS A 2 -35.11 42.19 36.89
N LYS A 3 -36.05 41.56 36.18
CA LYS A 3 -35.94 40.18 35.72
C LYS A 3 -35.06 40.15 34.47
N ILE A 4 -33.90 39.50 34.57
CA ILE A 4 -32.99 39.23 33.46
C ILE A 4 -33.43 37.92 32.81
N TYR A 5 -33.75 37.95 31.53
CA TYR A 5 -34.02 36.77 30.71
C TYR A 5 -32.69 36.21 30.21
N PHE A 6 -32.36 34.97 30.59
CA PHE A 6 -31.23 34.24 30.03
C PHE A 6 -31.69 33.56 28.74
N ILE A 7 -31.31 34.11 27.59
CA ILE A 7 -31.47 33.46 26.29
C ILE A 7 -30.36 32.41 26.22
N MET A 8 -30.69 31.14 26.45
CA MET A 8 -29.82 30.03 26.03
C MET A 8 -29.90 29.93 24.51
N ALA A 9 -28.89 30.48 23.84
CA ALA A 9 -28.65 30.18 22.43
C ALA A 9 -28.28 28.69 22.33
N LEU A 10 -29.20 27.90 21.78
CA LEU A 10 -28.92 26.52 21.37
C LEU A 10 -27.98 26.59 20.16
N ALA A 11 -26.67 26.57 20.42
CA ALA A 11 -25.69 26.42 19.36
C ALA A 11 -25.90 25.05 18.71
N CYS A 12 -26.37 25.05 17.47
CA CYS A 12 -26.43 23.88 16.62
C CYS A 12 -24.98 23.46 16.35
N MET A 13 -24.45 22.58 17.21
CA MET A 13 -23.19 21.92 17.02
C MET A 13 -23.40 21.00 15.82
N MET A 14 -23.04 21.48 14.62
CA MET A 14 -22.88 20.62 13.47
C MET A 14 -21.86 19.57 13.90
N MET A 15 -22.34 18.37 14.21
CA MET A 15 -21.49 17.19 14.24
C MET A 15 -21.00 17.03 12.80
N VAL A 16 -19.86 17.65 12.49
CA VAL A 16 -19.02 17.17 11.41
C VAL A 16 -18.57 15.80 11.88
N SER A 17 -19.37 14.80 11.53
CA SER A 17 -18.94 13.42 11.50
C SER A 17 -17.75 13.40 10.55
N CYS A 18 -16.55 13.51 11.11
CA CYS A 18 -15.32 13.08 10.44
C CYS A 18 -15.37 11.55 10.40
N GLY A 19 -16.32 11.02 9.62
CA GLY A 19 -16.30 9.65 9.21
C GLY A 19 -15.17 9.56 8.21
N SER A 20 -14.05 8.94 8.59
CA SER A 20 -13.28 8.18 7.62
C SER A 20 -14.30 7.26 6.95
N LYS A 21 -14.78 7.62 5.77
CA LYS A 21 -15.67 6.74 5.01
C LYS A 21 -14.89 5.44 4.83
N GLU A 22 -15.38 4.37 5.47
CA GLU A 22 -14.91 2.98 5.31
C GLU A 22 -14.83 2.61 3.82
N GLY A 23 -14.18 1.49 3.50
CA GLY A 23 -13.98 1.04 2.12
C GLY A 23 -15.26 1.07 1.26
N ASP A 24 -15.09 1.17 -0.05
CA ASP A 24 -16.21 1.18 -1.00
C ASP A 24 -16.89 -0.19 -1.16
N GLY A 25 -16.22 -1.26 -0.75
CA GLY A 25 -16.74 -2.63 -0.78
C GLY A 25 -15.73 -3.62 -0.19
N LYS A 26 -16.04 -4.91 -0.31
CA LYS A 26 -15.25 -5.98 0.31
C LYS A 26 -15.28 -7.25 -0.53
N THR A 27 -14.10 -7.78 -0.87
CA THR A 27 -13.94 -9.08 -1.54
C THR A 27 -12.98 -9.98 -0.77
N ASP A 28 -13.29 -11.27 -0.70
CA ASP A 28 -12.52 -12.30 0.03
C ASP A 28 -12.14 -11.95 1.47
N GLY A 29 -12.96 -11.14 2.16
CA GLY A 29 -12.66 -10.75 3.54
C GLY A 29 -11.90 -9.44 3.70
N HIS A 30 -11.55 -8.76 2.60
CA HIS A 30 -10.70 -7.56 2.58
C HIS A 30 -11.39 -6.36 1.93
N GLU A 31 -11.25 -5.18 2.54
CA GLU A 31 -11.87 -3.95 2.05
C GLU A 31 -11.03 -3.29 0.96
N TYR A 32 -11.72 -2.67 -0.01
CA TYR A 32 -11.08 -1.86 -1.05
C TYR A 32 -11.65 -0.44 -1.11
N VAL A 33 -10.93 0.44 -1.79
CA VAL A 33 -11.37 1.79 -2.17
C VAL A 33 -11.23 1.95 -3.68
N ASP A 34 -12.29 2.47 -4.30
CA ASP A 34 -12.24 2.99 -5.67
C ASP A 34 -11.70 4.41 -5.63
N LEU A 35 -10.48 4.62 -6.12
CA LEU A 35 -9.87 5.95 -6.19
C LEU A 35 -10.34 6.76 -7.40
N GLY A 36 -11.17 6.18 -8.28
CA GLY A 36 -11.62 6.83 -9.51
C GLY A 36 -10.51 6.97 -10.54
N LEU A 37 -9.56 6.02 -10.53
CA LEU A 37 -8.46 5.96 -11.49
C LEU A 37 -8.97 5.53 -12.88
N PRO A 38 -8.32 5.96 -13.97
CA PRO A 38 -8.67 5.54 -15.33
C PRO A 38 -8.73 4.02 -15.53
N SER A 39 -7.86 3.27 -14.88
CA SER A 39 -7.85 1.79 -14.90
C SER A 39 -9.11 1.16 -14.31
N GLY A 40 -9.83 1.88 -13.45
CA GLY A 40 -10.94 1.34 -12.65
C GLY A 40 -10.48 0.41 -11.52
N LEU A 41 -9.18 0.27 -11.30
CA LEU A 41 -8.61 -0.64 -10.30
C LEU A 41 -9.00 -0.23 -8.87
N LYS A 42 -9.34 -1.23 -8.05
CA LYS A 42 -9.66 -1.02 -6.63
C LYS A 42 -8.44 -1.32 -5.77
N TRP A 43 -8.16 -0.44 -4.82
CA TRP A 43 -6.98 -0.52 -3.97
C TRP A 43 -7.35 -0.97 -2.56
N ALA A 44 -6.60 -1.93 -2.01
CA ALA A 44 -6.82 -2.41 -0.65
C ALA A 44 -6.66 -1.30 0.40
N THR A 45 -7.47 -1.34 1.45
CA THR A 45 -7.37 -0.38 2.57
C THR A 45 -6.17 -0.62 3.48
N CYS A 46 -5.60 -1.83 3.50
CA CYS A 46 -4.39 -2.18 4.26
C CYS A 46 -3.38 -3.03 3.45
N ASN A 47 -2.16 -3.19 3.98
CA ASN A 47 -1.13 -4.06 3.42
C ASN A 47 -1.44 -5.54 3.72
N VAL A 48 -0.87 -6.47 2.95
CA VAL A 48 -0.85 -7.90 3.33
C VAL A 48 -0.26 -8.05 4.74
N GLY A 49 -0.90 -8.86 5.59
CA GLY A 49 -0.53 -9.03 7.00
C GLY A 49 -1.00 -7.92 7.96
N ALA A 50 -1.49 -6.78 7.45
CA ALA A 50 -1.95 -5.67 8.28
C ALA A 50 -3.43 -5.83 8.68
N LYS A 51 -3.74 -5.53 9.95
CA LYS A 51 -5.12 -5.53 10.47
C LYS A 51 -5.87 -4.20 10.31
N SER A 52 -5.17 -3.13 9.94
CA SER A 52 -5.74 -1.81 9.65
C SER A 52 -4.83 -1.02 8.72
N SER A 53 -5.32 0.08 8.16
CA SER A 53 -4.59 0.90 7.18
C SER A 53 -3.28 1.47 7.71
N GLU A 54 -3.18 1.72 9.01
CA GLU A 54 -2.00 2.31 9.65
C GLU A 54 -0.96 1.27 10.07
N LYS A 55 -1.30 -0.02 10.10
CA LYS A 55 -0.34 -1.08 10.44
C LYS A 55 0.49 -1.44 9.21
N TYR A 56 1.78 -1.72 9.44
CA TYR A 56 2.72 -1.95 8.34
C TYR A 56 2.46 -3.24 7.58
N GLY A 57 1.93 -4.25 8.27
CA GLY A 57 1.76 -5.59 7.70
C GLY A 57 3.08 -6.31 7.61
N ASP A 58 3.14 -7.24 6.66
CA ASP A 58 4.28 -8.12 6.46
C ASP A 58 5.20 -7.62 5.34
N TYR A 59 6.40 -8.19 5.29
CA TYR A 59 7.41 -7.89 4.29
C TYR A 59 7.73 -9.17 3.52
N PHE A 60 7.84 -9.05 2.21
CA PHE A 60 8.06 -10.19 1.34
C PHE A 60 9.27 -9.93 0.44
N ALA A 61 10.09 -10.96 0.25
CA ALA A 61 11.04 -10.94 -0.86
C ALA A 61 10.25 -11.03 -2.18
N TRP A 62 10.82 -10.49 -3.25
CA TRP A 62 10.11 -10.36 -4.51
C TRP A 62 9.77 -11.74 -5.12
N GLY A 63 8.51 -11.92 -5.48
CA GLY A 63 7.99 -13.20 -5.99
C GLY A 63 7.88 -14.29 -4.92
N GLU A 64 7.98 -13.95 -3.63
CA GLU A 64 7.85 -14.91 -2.55
C GLU A 64 6.58 -14.65 -1.73
N THR A 65 5.92 -15.73 -1.32
CA THR A 65 4.64 -15.68 -0.63
C THR A 65 4.78 -15.77 0.89
N GLU A 66 5.92 -16.22 1.40
CA GLU A 66 6.17 -16.38 2.83
C GLU A 66 7.13 -15.33 3.38
N THR A 67 6.92 -14.96 4.64
CA THR A 67 7.83 -14.05 5.37
C THR A 67 9.07 -14.79 5.85
N LYS A 68 10.11 -14.05 6.21
CA LYS A 68 11.40 -14.61 6.65
C LYS A 68 11.98 -13.87 7.83
N GLU A 69 12.91 -14.55 8.51
CA GLU A 69 13.73 -13.92 9.54
C GLU A 69 14.86 -13.06 8.95
N THR A 70 15.38 -13.43 7.77
CA THR A 70 16.49 -12.75 7.10
C THR A 70 16.17 -12.51 5.62
N TYR A 71 16.53 -11.33 5.12
CA TYR A 71 16.33 -10.86 3.75
C TYR A 71 17.67 -10.56 3.09
N ASP A 72 18.32 -11.60 2.56
CA ASP A 72 19.60 -11.54 1.87
C ASP A 72 19.66 -12.55 0.71
N ASP A 73 20.72 -12.47 -0.10
CA ASP A 73 20.90 -13.32 -1.29
C ASP A 73 20.85 -14.82 -0.97
N ALA A 74 21.35 -15.25 0.20
CA ALA A 74 21.39 -16.66 0.57
C ALA A 74 20.00 -17.21 0.90
N SER A 75 19.12 -16.36 1.43
CA SER A 75 17.74 -16.70 1.75
C SER A 75 16.79 -16.57 0.54
N CYS A 76 17.20 -15.92 -0.54
CA CYS A 76 16.36 -15.45 -1.64
C CYS A 76 16.01 -16.57 -2.63
N LEU A 77 14.74 -16.98 -2.70
CA LEU A 77 14.32 -18.14 -3.50
C LEU A 77 14.32 -17.85 -5.00
N ASN A 78 14.05 -16.59 -5.36
CA ASN A 78 13.93 -16.18 -6.76
C ASN A 78 15.20 -15.53 -7.32
N TYR A 79 16.32 -15.62 -6.62
CA TYR A 79 17.57 -15.04 -7.09
C TYR A 79 17.99 -15.66 -8.44
N GLY A 80 18.17 -14.82 -9.46
CA GLY A 80 18.53 -15.21 -10.82
C GLY A 80 17.35 -15.72 -11.66
N ASN A 81 16.13 -15.80 -11.11
CA ASN A 81 14.95 -16.21 -11.86
C ASN A 81 14.46 -15.07 -12.77
N SER A 82 14.07 -15.44 -13.99
CA SER A 82 13.35 -14.53 -14.89
C SER A 82 11.86 -14.79 -14.79
N MET A 83 11.13 -13.76 -14.38
CA MET A 83 9.70 -13.77 -14.17
C MET A 83 9.18 -12.36 -14.53
N PRO A 84 8.84 -12.07 -15.79
CA PRO A 84 8.55 -10.70 -16.22
C PRO A 84 7.45 -9.99 -15.40
N ASP A 85 6.42 -10.75 -15.00
CA ASP A 85 5.32 -10.31 -14.15
C ASP A 85 4.74 -11.54 -13.43
N PHE A 86 4.52 -11.43 -12.12
CA PHE A 86 3.89 -12.50 -11.33
C PHE A 86 2.47 -12.21 -10.87
N SER A 87 1.91 -11.03 -11.16
CA SER A 87 0.64 -10.55 -10.61
C SER A 87 -0.47 -11.61 -10.76
N GLY A 88 -1.08 -12.02 -9.65
CA GLY A 88 -2.16 -13.02 -9.63
C GLY A 88 -1.72 -14.48 -9.64
N ASN A 89 -0.42 -14.78 -9.72
CA ASN A 89 0.08 -16.14 -9.63
C ASN A 89 0.26 -16.55 -8.17
N VAL A 90 -0.59 -17.45 -7.66
CA VAL A 90 -0.60 -17.91 -6.27
C VAL A 90 0.74 -18.48 -5.77
N GLU A 91 1.60 -18.98 -6.65
CA GLU A 91 2.92 -19.50 -6.26
C GLU A 91 3.95 -18.40 -5.95
N TYR A 92 3.74 -17.19 -6.46
CA TYR A 92 4.72 -16.09 -6.40
C TYR A 92 4.14 -14.76 -5.88
N ASP A 93 2.81 -14.60 -5.87
CA ASP A 93 2.13 -13.38 -5.45
C ASP A 93 1.59 -13.54 -4.03
N ALA A 94 2.25 -12.89 -3.05
CA ALA A 94 1.82 -12.96 -1.66
C ALA A 94 0.41 -12.40 -1.45
N ALA A 95 -0.03 -11.39 -2.23
CA ALA A 95 -1.40 -10.90 -2.11
C ALA A 95 -2.40 -12.00 -2.49
N THR A 96 -2.16 -12.68 -3.61
CA THR A 96 -3.01 -13.78 -4.08
C THR A 96 -2.98 -14.96 -3.12
N ALA A 97 -1.80 -15.37 -2.66
CA ALA A 97 -1.61 -16.50 -1.76
C ALA A 97 -2.31 -16.30 -0.41
N HIS A 98 -2.27 -15.08 0.14
CA HIS A 98 -2.83 -14.81 1.47
C HIS A 98 -4.29 -14.35 1.44
N TRP A 99 -4.72 -13.63 0.41
CA TRP A 99 -6.04 -12.98 0.39
C TRP A 99 -7.01 -13.57 -0.64
N GLY A 100 -6.54 -14.45 -1.53
CA GLY A 100 -7.38 -15.13 -2.54
C GLY A 100 -7.16 -14.64 -3.97
N GLU A 101 -7.69 -15.39 -4.93
CA GLU A 101 -7.46 -15.22 -6.38
C GLU A 101 -7.94 -13.87 -6.95
N THR A 102 -8.80 -13.15 -6.23
CA THR A 102 -9.25 -11.82 -6.65
C THR A 102 -8.25 -10.71 -6.33
N TRP A 103 -7.28 -10.96 -5.45
CA TRP A 103 -6.27 -10.01 -5.01
C TRP A 103 -4.91 -10.32 -5.63
N ARG A 104 -4.18 -9.26 -6.00
CA ARG A 104 -2.85 -9.38 -6.59
C ARG A 104 -1.95 -8.23 -6.18
N THR A 105 -0.64 -8.46 -6.27
CA THR A 105 0.37 -7.42 -6.16
C THR A 105 0.26 -6.48 -7.36
N PRO A 106 0.27 -5.15 -7.18
CA PRO A 106 0.16 -4.21 -8.29
C PRO A 106 1.34 -4.30 -9.25
N LYS A 107 1.08 -4.01 -10.53
CA LYS A 107 2.11 -3.87 -11.56
C LYS A 107 2.76 -2.48 -11.49
N ALA A 108 3.91 -2.33 -12.14
CA ALA A 108 4.65 -1.07 -12.11
C ALA A 108 3.85 0.08 -12.73
N ILE A 109 3.05 -0.23 -13.76
CA ILE A 109 2.20 0.75 -14.44
C ILE A 109 1.05 1.23 -13.54
N GLU A 110 0.58 0.40 -12.61
CA GLU A 110 -0.56 0.71 -11.72
C GLU A 110 -0.09 1.59 -10.56
N TRP A 111 1.10 1.33 -10.03
CA TRP A 111 1.77 2.28 -9.13
C TRP A 111 2.03 3.62 -9.80
N LYS A 112 2.45 3.60 -11.08
CA LYS A 112 2.69 4.83 -11.84
C LYS A 112 1.39 5.62 -12.07
N GLU A 113 0.29 4.96 -12.39
CA GLU A 113 -1.02 5.61 -12.48
C GLU A 113 -1.39 6.32 -11.16
N LEU A 114 -1.17 5.66 -10.03
CA LEU A 114 -1.45 6.24 -8.72
C LEU A 114 -0.50 7.42 -8.38
N LEU A 115 0.73 7.43 -8.90
CA LEU A 115 1.63 8.60 -8.80
C LEU A 115 1.19 9.76 -9.70
N ASP A 116 0.70 9.47 -10.90
CA ASP A 116 0.39 10.47 -11.93
C ASP A 116 -1.01 11.11 -11.71
N GLU A 117 -1.99 10.32 -11.25
CA GLU A 117 -3.41 10.72 -11.20
C GLU A 117 -3.91 11.11 -9.80
N CYS A 118 -3.19 10.73 -8.73
CA CYS A 118 -3.61 11.04 -7.36
C CYS A 118 -2.87 12.25 -6.75
N THR A 119 -3.51 12.87 -5.78
CA THR A 119 -2.87 13.83 -4.87
C THR A 119 -2.29 13.11 -3.66
N TRP A 120 -1.05 13.43 -3.31
CA TRP A 120 -0.32 12.82 -2.21
C TRP A 120 0.00 13.86 -1.13
N GLU A 121 -0.47 13.63 0.09
CA GLU A 121 -0.23 14.49 1.25
C GLU A 121 0.45 13.69 2.36
N TRP A 122 1.68 14.09 2.73
CA TRP A 122 2.38 13.46 3.85
C TRP A 122 1.69 13.86 5.15
N THR A 123 1.36 12.88 5.98
CA THR A 123 0.58 13.10 7.20
C THR A 123 0.90 12.02 8.24
N THR A 124 0.30 12.18 9.42
CA THR A 124 0.38 11.21 10.51
C THR A 124 -1.04 10.73 10.84
N GLN A 125 -1.31 9.45 10.67
CA GLN A 125 -2.58 8.80 11.00
C GLN A 125 -2.37 7.83 12.16
N LYS A 126 -3.05 8.05 13.29
CA LYS A 126 -2.89 7.25 14.53
C LYS A 126 -1.42 7.00 14.90
N GLU A 127 -0.64 8.09 14.94
CA GLU A 127 0.80 8.08 15.28
C GLU A 127 1.72 7.41 14.25
N VAL A 128 1.18 7.01 13.09
CA VAL A 128 1.96 6.43 11.98
C VAL A 128 2.09 7.46 10.87
N ASN A 129 3.33 7.75 10.49
CA ASN A 129 3.62 8.60 9.34
C ASN A 129 3.37 7.86 8.03
N GLY A 130 3.02 8.61 6.99
CA GLY A 130 2.82 8.07 5.65
C GLY A 130 2.11 9.05 4.74
N TYR A 131 1.64 8.54 3.61
CA TYR A 131 0.90 9.35 2.64
C TYR A 131 -0.59 9.05 2.69
N LYS A 132 -1.39 10.10 2.79
CA LYS A 132 -2.78 10.07 2.34
C LYS A 132 -2.79 10.27 0.83
N VAL A 133 -3.22 9.25 0.11
CA VAL A 133 -3.34 9.27 -1.36
C VAL A 133 -4.81 9.47 -1.71
N THR A 134 -5.13 10.59 -2.35
CA THR A 134 -6.50 10.94 -2.76
C THR A 134 -6.62 10.89 -4.27
N GLY A 135 -7.52 10.05 -4.77
CA GLY A 135 -7.75 9.90 -6.21
C GLY A 135 -8.69 10.96 -6.80
N PRO A 136 -8.86 10.97 -8.14
CA PRO A 136 -9.67 11.97 -8.85
C PRO A 136 -11.11 12.10 -8.36
N ASN A 137 -11.70 11.04 -7.80
CA ASN A 137 -13.05 11.06 -7.26
C ASN A 137 -13.15 11.56 -5.79
N GLY A 138 -12.03 11.95 -5.18
CA GLY A 138 -11.95 12.43 -3.79
C GLY A 138 -11.92 11.33 -2.72
N ARG A 139 -12.00 10.05 -3.11
CA ARG A 139 -11.74 8.92 -2.21
C ARG A 139 -10.23 8.80 -1.95
N ASN A 140 -9.87 8.18 -0.85
CA ASN A 140 -8.47 8.10 -0.43
C ASN A 140 -8.14 6.81 0.29
N ILE A 141 -6.87 6.43 0.21
CA ILE A 141 -6.22 5.40 1.02
C ILE A 141 -5.06 6.03 1.81
N PHE A 142 -4.61 5.33 2.85
CA PHE A 142 -3.39 5.68 3.56
C PHE A 142 -2.31 4.62 3.32
N LEU A 143 -1.13 5.06 2.88
CA LEU A 143 0.05 4.24 2.70
C LEU A 143 1.04 4.58 3.83
N PRO A 144 1.20 3.70 4.83
CA PRO A 144 2.13 3.94 5.93
C PRO A 144 3.59 3.94 5.45
N ALA A 145 4.43 4.73 6.12
CA ALA A 145 5.88 4.71 6.05
C ALA A 145 6.42 3.45 6.74
N THR A 146 6.34 2.30 6.06
CA THR A 146 6.60 0.97 6.62
C THR A 146 8.08 0.67 6.83
N GLY A 147 8.99 1.42 6.23
CA GLY A 147 10.36 0.96 6.05
C GLY A 147 10.44 -0.29 5.18
N GLY A 148 11.59 -0.95 5.20
CA GLY A 148 11.88 -2.20 4.48
C GLY A 148 12.82 -3.10 5.27
N ARG A 149 13.08 -4.32 4.78
CA ARG A 149 13.97 -5.29 5.44
C ARG A 149 15.18 -5.69 4.59
N ILE A 150 16.36 -5.63 5.20
CA ILE A 150 17.63 -6.11 4.65
C ILE A 150 18.37 -6.88 5.76
N GLY A 151 18.84 -8.08 5.45
CA GLY A 151 19.33 -9.03 6.45
C GLY A 151 18.28 -9.24 7.53
N ILE A 152 18.69 -9.13 8.80
CA ILE A 152 17.79 -9.24 9.97
C ILE A 152 17.15 -7.89 10.36
N GLY A 153 17.53 -6.79 9.70
CA GLY A 153 17.21 -5.42 10.12
C GLY A 153 15.96 -4.85 9.44
N LEU A 154 15.20 -4.06 10.20
CA LEU A 154 14.20 -3.12 9.69
C LEU A 154 14.85 -1.74 9.55
N TYR A 155 14.61 -1.05 8.44
CA TYR A 155 15.15 0.30 8.20
C TYR A 155 14.08 1.24 7.64
N GLY A 156 14.18 2.52 8.01
CA GLY A 156 13.33 3.58 7.48
C GLY A 156 11.88 3.55 7.97
N ASP A 157 11.56 2.74 9.00
CA ASP A 157 10.23 2.71 9.57
C ASP A 157 9.85 4.08 10.16
N GLY A 158 8.67 4.58 9.80
CA GLY A 158 8.20 5.92 10.15
C GLY A 158 8.76 7.06 9.29
N ASP A 159 9.77 6.80 8.45
CA ASP A 159 10.45 7.82 7.63
C ASP A 159 10.28 7.59 6.12
N SER A 160 10.24 6.33 5.69
CA SER A 160 10.10 5.91 4.30
C SER A 160 9.25 4.64 4.16
N ALA A 161 8.88 4.27 2.94
CA ALA A 161 8.30 2.97 2.63
C ALA A 161 8.79 2.44 1.28
N TYR A 162 8.71 1.12 1.14
CA TYR A 162 9.07 0.39 -0.05
C TYR A 162 7.93 -0.61 -0.33
N TYR A 163 7.26 -0.46 -1.47
CA TYR A 163 6.15 -1.31 -1.88
C TYR A 163 6.47 -2.02 -3.18
N TRP A 164 6.42 -3.36 -3.17
CA TRP A 164 6.72 -4.11 -4.38
C TRP A 164 5.72 -3.84 -5.51
N SER A 165 6.25 -3.82 -6.73
CA SER A 165 5.51 -4.13 -7.94
C SER A 165 5.75 -5.60 -8.30
N SER A 166 4.78 -6.24 -8.94
CA SER A 166 4.94 -7.58 -9.53
C SER A 166 5.83 -7.62 -10.77
N THR A 167 6.20 -6.45 -11.32
CA THR A 167 6.92 -6.33 -12.61
C THR A 167 8.43 -6.39 -12.41
N GLN A 168 9.08 -7.38 -13.03
CA GLN A 168 10.54 -7.47 -13.09
C GLN A 168 11.10 -6.35 -13.99
N SER A 169 12.27 -5.84 -13.64
CA SER A 169 12.97 -4.86 -14.49
C SER A 169 13.61 -5.54 -15.69
N GLY A 170 13.31 -5.06 -16.90
CA GLY A 170 13.83 -5.63 -18.17
C GLY A 170 15.16 -5.02 -18.63
N GLY A 171 15.91 -4.36 -17.73
CA GLY A 171 17.07 -3.53 -18.08
C GLY A 171 18.43 -4.19 -17.95
N TYR A 172 18.49 -5.39 -17.36
CA TYR A 172 19.74 -6.02 -16.99
C TYR A 172 19.61 -7.54 -17.15
N ASP A 173 20.35 -8.11 -18.11
CA ASP A 173 20.38 -9.57 -18.31
C ASP A 173 21.03 -10.25 -17.10
N GLY A 174 20.25 -11.06 -16.37
CA GLY A 174 20.71 -11.82 -15.21
C GLY A 174 20.54 -11.15 -13.85
N ASP A 175 19.88 -10.00 -13.79
CA ASP A 175 19.79 -9.16 -12.59
C ASP A 175 18.45 -9.37 -11.87
N SER A 176 18.53 -9.84 -10.63
CA SER A 176 17.41 -10.09 -9.71
C SER A 176 16.79 -8.77 -9.22
N TYR A 177 16.28 -7.91 -10.11
CA TYR A 177 15.71 -6.61 -9.78
C TYR A 177 14.28 -6.43 -10.28
N ALA A 178 13.46 -5.83 -9.43
CA ALA A 178 12.10 -5.48 -9.74
C ALA A 178 11.81 -4.01 -9.45
N TYR A 179 10.74 -3.54 -10.06
CA TYR A 179 10.20 -2.23 -9.72
C TYR A 179 9.58 -2.24 -8.33
N TYR A 180 9.67 -1.12 -7.64
CA TYR A 180 8.94 -0.86 -6.41
C TYR A 180 8.60 0.62 -6.33
N LEU A 181 7.54 0.95 -5.58
CA LEU A 181 7.26 2.32 -5.19
C LEU A 181 8.05 2.63 -3.91
N GLY A 182 8.97 3.60 -4.00
CA GLY A 182 9.68 4.15 -2.85
C GLY A 182 9.16 5.53 -2.51
N PHE A 183 8.95 5.81 -1.23
CA PHE A 183 8.63 7.16 -0.79
C PHE A 183 9.17 7.51 0.60
N GLY A 184 9.26 8.80 0.87
CA GLY A 184 9.44 9.44 2.17
C GLY A 184 8.87 10.86 2.12
N ALA A 185 8.92 11.64 3.19
CA ALA A 185 8.21 12.93 3.27
C ALA A 185 8.44 13.90 2.08
N ASN A 186 9.62 13.85 1.45
CA ASN A 186 10.02 14.74 0.36
C ASN A 186 10.20 14.04 -0.99
N ILE A 187 9.94 12.74 -1.10
CA ILE A 187 10.20 11.97 -2.33
C ILE A 187 9.16 10.86 -2.50
N LYS A 188 8.74 10.62 -3.73
CA LYS A 188 7.91 9.46 -4.11
C LYS A 188 8.16 9.15 -5.59
N GLU A 189 8.59 7.95 -5.88
CA GLU A 189 8.96 7.55 -7.24
C GLU A 189 9.02 6.03 -7.41
N MET A 190 8.96 5.60 -8.66
CA MET A 190 9.24 4.23 -9.04
C MET A 190 10.75 4.03 -9.12
N LEU A 191 11.24 3.01 -8.42
CA LEU A 191 12.66 2.68 -8.33
C LEU A 191 12.86 1.18 -8.59
N LEU A 192 14.12 0.76 -8.63
CA LEU A 192 14.53 -0.63 -8.76
C LEU A 192 15.15 -1.13 -7.45
N HIS A 193 14.82 -2.35 -7.06
CA HIS A 193 15.47 -3.00 -5.92
C HIS A 193 15.71 -4.48 -6.20
N PHE A 194 16.78 -5.02 -5.62
CA PHE A 194 17.07 -6.45 -5.59
C PHE A 194 15.91 -7.25 -5.00
N PHE A 195 15.60 -8.41 -5.58
CA PHE A 195 14.51 -9.30 -5.16
C PHE A 195 14.58 -9.70 -3.68
N CYS A 196 15.79 -9.74 -3.13
CA CYS A 196 16.06 -10.37 -1.85
C CYS A 196 15.74 -9.48 -0.65
N VAL A 197 15.33 -8.23 -0.87
CA VAL A 197 14.88 -7.35 0.20
C VAL A 197 13.40 -7.53 0.51
N GLY A 198 13.04 -7.29 1.77
CA GLY A 198 11.66 -7.33 2.20
C GLY A 198 10.97 -5.99 1.99
N CYS A 199 10.00 -5.94 1.10
CA CYS A 199 9.13 -4.78 0.92
C CYS A 199 7.68 -5.15 1.26
N SER A 200 6.87 -4.13 1.55
CA SER A 200 5.44 -4.31 1.80
C SER A 200 4.68 -4.53 0.50
N ILE A 201 3.49 -5.11 0.60
CA ILE A 201 2.58 -5.30 -0.54
C ILE A 201 1.26 -4.64 -0.19
N ARG A 202 0.81 -3.75 -1.08
CA ARG A 202 -0.51 -3.11 -1.04
C ARG A 202 -1.36 -3.72 -2.15
N PRO A 203 -2.26 -4.67 -1.85
CA PRO A 203 -2.99 -5.39 -2.89
C PRO A 203 -3.94 -4.50 -3.70
N VAL A 204 -4.21 -4.96 -4.91
CA VAL A 204 -5.22 -4.41 -5.82
C VAL A 204 -6.15 -5.52 -6.30
N THR A 205 -7.34 -5.13 -6.74
CA THR A 205 -8.32 -6.06 -7.33
C THR A 205 -9.06 -5.43 -8.50
N ASP A 206 -9.30 -6.25 -9.52
CA ASP A 206 -10.07 -5.90 -10.73
C ASP A 206 -11.57 -6.17 -10.57
N VAL A 207 -12.02 -6.62 -9.39
CA VAL A 207 -13.42 -6.96 -9.16
C VAL A 207 -14.30 -5.71 -9.30
N VAL A 208 -15.24 -5.81 -10.24
CA VAL A 208 -16.34 -4.88 -10.46
C VAL A 208 -17.56 -5.54 -9.84
N GLU A 209 -18.00 -5.07 -8.68
CA GLU A 209 -19.32 -5.45 -8.14
C GLU A 209 -20.45 -4.84 -8.99
#